data_AF-A0A957SPB7-F1
#
_entry.id   AF-A0A957SPB7-F1
#
_cell.length_a   1.000
_cell.length_b   1.000
_cell.length_c   1.000
_cell.angle_alpha   90.00
_cell.angle_beta   90.00
_cell.angle_gamma   90.00
#
_symmetry.space_group_name_H-M   'P 1'
#
loop_
_entity.id
_entity.type
_entity.pdbx_description
1 polymer ?
#
loop_
_entity_poly.entity_id
_entity_poly.type
_entity_poly.pdbx_seq_one_letter_code
_entity_poly.pdbx_strand_id
1 'polypeptide(L)' 'TLCRVLQCARSSFYYAPVEKEEGALLAAMEQILLRWPFYGYRRMLAQLRREGWEVGERIVRRLLKFLGGSRRI' A
#
# COMPACT_ATOMS: atom_id res chain seq x y z
N THR A 1 -27.20 -0.41 22.63
CA THR A 1 -26.60 -1.59 21.96
C THR A 1 -25.53 -1.07 21.00
N LEU A 2 -24.26 -1.33 21.32
CA LEU A 2 -23.06 -0.77 20.67
C LEU A 2 -23.10 -0.91 19.14
N CYS A 3 -22.86 0.19 18.43
CA CYS A 3 -22.59 0.20 17.00
C CYS A 3 -21.44 -0.77 16.69
N ARG A 4 -21.84 -1.86 16.05
CA ARG A 4 -21.17 -3.17 15.91
C ARG A 4 -20.17 -3.26 14.75
N VAL A 5 -19.81 -2.21 14.04
CA VAL A 5 -19.26 -2.41 12.68
C VAL A 5 -17.89 -1.75 12.50
N LEU A 6 -16.86 -2.55 12.79
CA LEU A 6 -15.61 -2.67 12.02
C LEU A 6 -14.83 -1.37 11.75
N GLN A 7 -14.08 -0.93 12.76
CA GLN A 7 -12.86 -0.11 12.58
C GLN A 7 -11.65 -0.95 12.09
N CYS A 8 -11.87 -1.97 11.26
CA CYS A 8 -10.79 -2.82 10.77
C CYS A 8 -10.63 -2.65 9.25
N ALA A 9 -9.64 -1.84 8.89
CA ALA A 9 -8.89 -1.83 7.63
C ALA A 9 -9.70 -1.87 6.32
N ARG A 10 -9.97 -0.68 5.76
CA ARG A 10 -10.38 -0.48 4.36
C ARG A 10 -9.44 -1.08 3.31
N SER A 11 -8.25 -1.57 3.69
CA SER A 11 -7.30 -2.20 2.76
C SER A 11 -7.82 -3.49 2.14
N SER A 12 -8.73 -4.22 2.82
CA SER A 12 -9.32 -5.44 2.26
C SER A 12 -10.31 -5.19 1.11
N PHE A 13 -10.83 -3.96 0.93
CA PHE A 13 -11.85 -3.66 -0.07
C PHE A 13 -11.30 -3.09 -1.39
N TYR A 14 -10.02 -2.70 -1.44
CA TYR A 14 -9.43 -2.15 -2.67
C TYR A 14 -8.91 -3.22 -3.65
N TYR A 15 -9.05 -4.50 -3.32
CA TYR A 15 -8.68 -5.60 -4.22
C TYR A 15 -9.71 -5.79 -5.34
N ALA A 16 -9.87 -4.75 -6.17
CA ALA A 16 -10.42 -4.89 -7.52
C ALA A 16 -9.32 -5.51 -8.41
N PRO A 17 -9.67 -6.20 -9.51
CA PRO A 17 -8.73 -6.99 -10.30
C PRO A 17 -7.85 -6.08 -11.16
N VAL A 18 -6.94 -5.37 -10.51
CA VAL A 18 -5.71 -4.88 -11.12
C VAL A 18 -4.78 -6.08 -11.18
N GLU A 19 -4.02 -6.23 -12.26
CA GLU A 19 -3.16 -7.39 -12.54
C GLU A 19 -2.51 -7.95 -11.25
N LYS A 20 -2.51 -9.28 -11.08
CA LYS A 20 -2.12 -9.99 -9.84
C LYS A 20 -0.87 -9.42 -9.17
N GLU A 21 0.09 -8.94 -9.96
CA GLU A 21 1.35 -8.35 -9.52
C GLU A 21 1.17 -6.98 -8.84
N GLU A 22 0.28 -6.10 -9.32
CA GLU A 22 0.01 -4.80 -8.70
C GLU A 22 -0.72 -4.95 -7.36
N GLY A 23 -1.62 -5.92 -7.24
CA GLY A 23 -2.32 -6.21 -5.97
C GLY A 23 -1.36 -6.67 -4.87
N ALA A 24 -0.43 -7.56 -5.20
CA ALA A 24 0.59 -8.04 -4.27
C ALA A 24 1.58 -6.92 -3.88
N LEU A 25 1.95 -6.06 -4.85
CA LEU A 25 2.78 -4.90 -4.62
C LEU A 25 2.11 -3.88 -3.69
N LEU A 26 0.81 -3.61 -3.88
CA LEU A 26 0.04 -2.71 -3.02
C LEU A 26 0.03 -3.21 -1.58
N ALA A 27 -0.22 -4.50 -1.37
CA ALA A 27 -0.19 -5.13 -0.06
C ALA A 27 1.19 -5.02 0.60
N ALA A 28 2.27 -5.28 -0.15
CA ALA A 28 3.64 -5.10 0.35
C ALA A 28 3.92 -3.64 0.76
N MET A 29 3.51 -2.67 -0.06
CA MET A 29 3.65 -1.24 0.23
C MET A 29 2.87 -0.84 1.49
N GLU A 30 1.66 -1.35 1.69
CA GLU A 30 0.90 -1.12 2.92
C GLU A 30 1.62 -1.65 4.16
N GLN A 31 2.17 -2.86 4.11
CA GLN A 31 2.95 -3.43 5.22
C GLN A 31 4.18 -2.59 5.55
N ILE A 32 4.88 -2.08 4.53
CA ILE A 32 6.00 -1.15 4.72
C ILE A 32 5.52 0.15 5.37
N LEU A 33 4.40 0.73 4.92
CA LEU A 33 3.81 1.96 5.50
C LEU A 33 3.22 1.77 6.90
N LEU A 34 2.85 0.56 7.29
CA LEU A 34 2.44 0.24 8.66
C LEU A 34 3.64 0.27 9.60
N ARG A 35 4.78 -0.27 9.17
CA ARG A 35 6.03 -0.21 9.93
C ARG A 35 6.63 1.19 9.92
N TRP A 36 6.60 1.87 8.77
CA TRP A 36 7.27 3.14 8.53
C TRP A 36 6.35 4.15 7.82
N PRO A 37 5.47 4.85 8.55
CA PRO A 37 4.42 5.70 7.97
C PRO A 37 4.92 6.93 7.20
N PHE A 38 6.19 7.33 7.41
CA PHE A 38 6.81 8.50 6.75
C PHE A 38 7.65 8.14 5.51
N TYR A 39 7.54 6.91 5.01
CA TYR A 39 8.30 6.50 3.83
C TYR A 39 7.76 7.15 2.56
N GLY A 40 8.58 8.04 1.98
CA GLY A 40 8.37 8.52 0.62
C GLY A 40 8.78 7.47 -0.43
N TYR A 41 8.43 7.74 -1.69
CA TYR A 41 8.63 6.80 -2.80
C TYR A 41 10.08 6.30 -2.96
N ARG A 42 11.09 7.13 -2.65
CA ARG A 42 12.51 6.74 -2.75
C ARG A 42 12.87 5.62 -1.79
N ARG A 43 12.47 5.77 -0.51
CA ARG A 43 12.74 4.76 0.53
C ARG A 43 11.88 3.52 0.34
N MET A 44 10.64 3.71 -0.10
CA MET A 44 9.76 2.60 -0.45
C MET A 44 10.31 1.74 -1.59
N LEU A 45 10.75 2.37 -2.69
CA LEU A 45 11.37 1.68 -3.82
C LEU A 45 12.63 0.91 -3.40
N ALA A 46 13.48 1.51 -2.57
CA ALA A 46 14.67 0.84 -2.05
C ALA A 46 14.31 -0.38 -1.18
N GLN A 47 13.30 -0.26 -0.32
CA GLN A 47 12.84 -1.38 0.51
C GLN A 47 12.24 -2.50 -0.32
N LEU A 48 11.39 -2.18 -1.29
CA LEU A 48 10.78 -3.16 -2.20
C LEU A 48 11.87 -3.93 -2.97
N ARG A 49 12.90 -3.25 -3.48
CA ARG A 49 14.04 -3.91 -4.12
C ARG A 49 14.81 -4.84 -3.17
N ARG A 50 14.99 -4.45 -1.91
CA ARG A 50 15.63 -5.30 -0.88
C ARG A 50 14.79 -6.54 -0.56
N GLU A 51 13.47 -6.43 -0.68
CA GLU A 51 12.53 -7.53 -0.53
C GLU A 51 12.38 -8.38 -1.82
N GLY A 52 13.14 -8.06 -2.88
CA GLY A 52 13.17 -8.83 -4.13
C GLY A 52 12.16 -8.40 -5.18
N TRP A 53 11.49 -7.27 -5.00
CA TRP A 53 10.52 -6.75 -5.98
C TRP A 53 11.20 -6.00 -7.13
N GLU A 54 10.95 -6.45 -8.37
CA GLU A 54 11.40 -5.77 -9.58
C GLU A 54 10.36 -4.72 -10.04
N VAL A 55 10.27 -3.61 -9.30
CA VAL A 55 9.29 -2.55 -9.57
C VAL A 55 9.91 -1.22 -9.97
N GLY A 56 9.23 -0.52 -10.87
CA GLY A 56 9.63 0.80 -11.35
C GLY A 56 9.16 1.95 -10.46
N GLU A 57 9.90 3.05 -10.46
CA GLU A 57 9.57 4.26 -9.70
C GLU A 57 8.18 4.83 -10.04
N ARG A 58 7.79 4.77 -11.33
CA ARG A 58 6.47 5.26 -11.79
C ARG A 58 5.30 4.54 -11.10
N ILE A 59 5.39 3.21 -10.98
CA ILE A 59 4.36 2.38 -10.35
C ILE A 59 4.31 2.68 -8.85
N VAL A 60 5.46 2.66 -8.17
CA VAL A 60 5.57 2.96 -6.73
C VAL A 60 4.99 4.35 -6.42
N ARG A 61 5.29 5.38 -7.21
CA ARG A 61 4.73 6.72 -7.02
C ARG A 61 3.21 6.76 -7.19
N ARG A 62 2.68 6.08 -8.21
CA ARG A 62 1.24 6.00 -8.46
C ARG A 62 0.52 5.33 -7.29
N LEU A 63 1.01 4.15 -6.87
CA LEU A 63 0.43 3.39 -5.77
C LEU A 63 0.58 4.12 -4.43
N LEU A 64 1.71 4.77 -4.16
CA LEU A 64 1.90 5.55 -2.94
C LEU A 64 0.93 6.74 -2.85
N LYS A 65 0.66 7.42 -3.98
CA LYS A 65 -0.34 8.49 -4.05
C LYS A 65 -1.75 7.95 -3.80
N PHE A 66 -2.07 6.77 -4.33
CA PHE A 66 -3.33 6.08 -4.08
C PHE A 66 -3.50 5.74 -2.59
N LEU A 67 -2.48 5.14 -1.96
CA LEU A 67 -2.47 4.80 -0.53
C LEU A 67 -2.56 6.05 0.37
N GLY A 68 -1.83 7.12 0.03
CA GLY A 68 -1.87 8.39 0.76
C GLY A 68 -3.21 9.13 0.64
N GLY A 69 -3.91 8.99 -0.50
CA GLY A 69 -5.24 9.54 -0.70
C GLY A 69 -6.35 8.78 0.04
N SER A 70 -6.19 7.46 0.20
CA SER A 70 -7.13 6.62 0.95
C SER A 70 -7.00 6.78 2.48
N ARG A 71 -5.80 7.13 2.99
CA ARG A 71 -5.50 7.33 4.41
C ARG A 71 -6.09 8.61 5.06
N ARG A 72 -7.07 9.27 4.44
CA ARG A 72 -7.84 10.33 5.13
C ARG A 72 -8.77 9.71 6.17
N ILE A 73 -8.23 9.54 7.38
CA ILE A 73 -8.96 9.50 8.65
C ILE A 73 -8.84 10.88 9.27
#